data_AF-A0A975GWV6-F1
#
_entry.id   AF-A0A975GWV6-F1
#
_cell.length_a   1.000
_cell.length_b   1.000
_cell.length_c   1.000
_cell.angle_alpha   90.00
_cell.angle_beta   90.00
_cell.angle_gamma   90.00
#
_symmetry.space_group_name_H-M   'P 1'
#
loop_
_entity.id
_entity.type
_entity.pdbx_description
1 polymer ?
#
loop_
_entity_poly.entity_id
_entity_poly.type
_entity_poly.pdbx_seq_one_letter_code
_entity_poly.pdbx_strand_id
1 'polypeptide(L)'
;MSQTARATTLATAVLGPVENGRGYTILAQSSDRPEVVATEGMLRHFSLALAGWADRQPSDCVVMFPLDASGDMFAVARVAFLGEADLGTVAMAHVVIVPSAAMRALDWRAHRLLARIPAPTGEDDLSFADAPLSLDLDALARAEAGPRLASFGLEWVDQDIAVGAASPEAVLVGAVEGMDPPEQRARITGWATSGAFTRSGAFDPDEAFRLIVRGAGEGEPPAKSARHAGRLTQGQIASLTPAATPAAPPPAWRVWTEVEGVVRATATGRDLDWQPRYADHAPDAVAAIAILEACLDLDPVGRAALLAAVADQSDRAADGPDLLKGAAIALGRLMEQPGEAEGAAWYLNDYVEANADRPAAVALVAGLALREGVLPWMSAQSLDLLAFAGLADGLAAETAYPLDSLPAATRLRLLKAAIQPAGAAERRRLTVRLIGLCLPEPGAGKVCAQAVASLLALPPGADDAALATPAVYDLLKAGGPAVRAAYAGRVLSPILRNDIQMPKQAYVTALKTALHAVNGGGR
;
A
#
# COMPACT_ATOMS: atom_id res chain seq x y z
N MET A 1 -10.10 -46.90 9.04
CA MET A 1 -8.97 -47.42 8.25
C MET A 1 -7.72 -46.68 8.72
N SER A 2 -6.89 -47.32 9.54
CA SER A 2 -5.66 -46.71 10.05
C SER A 2 -4.63 -46.67 8.93
N GLN A 3 -4.38 -45.48 8.36
CA GLN A 3 -3.15 -45.25 7.61
C GLN A 3 -2.00 -45.40 8.60
N THR A 4 -1.24 -46.49 8.50
CA THR A 4 0.10 -46.58 9.09
C THR A 4 0.91 -45.40 8.56
N ALA A 5 1.21 -44.43 9.43
CA ALA A 5 2.09 -43.32 9.12
C ALA A 5 3.42 -43.89 8.59
N ARG A 6 3.78 -43.53 7.36
CA ARG A 6 5.08 -43.90 6.81
C ARG A 6 6.12 -42.97 7.42
N ALA A 7 6.98 -43.51 8.27
CA ALA A 7 8.16 -42.79 8.71
C ALA A 7 9.00 -42.41 7.48
N THR A 8 9.35 -41.14 7.37
CA THR A 8 10.26 -40.60 6.36
C THR A 8 11.67 -40.59 6.95
N THR A 9 12.64 -41.08 6.20
CA THR A 9 14.06 -41.04 6.57
C THR A 9 14.70 -39.79 5.97
N LEU A 10 15.42 -39.03 6.79
CA LEU A 10 16.18 -37.85 6.39
C LEU A 10 17.67 -38.10 6.62
N ALA A 11 18.51 -37.76 5.65
CA ALA A 11 19.94 -37.96 5.77
C ALA A 11 20.54 -37.06 6.86
N THR A 12 21.53 -37.56 7.59
CA THR A 12 22.24 -36.84 8.66
C THR A 12 23.72 -36.70 8.32
N ALA A 13 24.34 -35.62 8.78
CA ALA A 13 25.77 -35.38 8.65
C ALA A 13 26.32 -34.67 9.89
N VAL A 14 27.60 -34.92 10.19
CA VAL A 14 28.37 -34.18 11.19
C VAL A 14 29.47 -33.41 10.49
N LEU A 15 29.51 -32.10 10.70
CA LEU A 15 30.56 -31.21 10.19
C LEU A 15 31.40 -30.73 11.36
N GLY A 16 32.71 -30.64 11.20
CA GLY A 16 33.56 -30.19 12.28
C GLY A 16 35.03 -30.16 11.91
N PRO A 17 35.91 -29.94 12.90
CA PRO A 17 37.31 -29.75 12.65
C PRO A 17 38.02 -31.07 12.39
N VAL A 18 39.10 -30.99 11.61
CA VAL A 18 40.14 -32.00 11.47
C VAL A 18 41.47 -31.38 11.92
N GLU A 19 42.47 -32.24 12.19
CA GLU A 19 43.82 -31.78 12.52
C GLU A 19 43.84 -30.76 13.68
N ASN A 20 43.16 -31.06 14.79
CA ASN A 20 43.08 -30.21 16.00
C ASN A 20 42.65 -28.75 15.77
N GLY A 21 41.72 -28.51 14.82
CA GLY A 21 41.14 -27.18 14.60
C GLY A 21 41.69 -26.43 13.38
N ARG A 22 42.64 -27.02 12.63
CA ARG A 22 43.26 -26.38 11.46
C ARG A 22 42.40 -26.43 10.19
N GLY A 23 41.59 -27.47 10.03
CA GLY A 23 40.72 -27.66 8.86
C GLY A 23 39.32 -28.03 9.26
N TYR A 24 38.34 -27.85 8.37
CA TYR A 24 36.94 -28.23 8.59
C TYR A 24 36.42 -29.05 7.41
N THR A 25 35.64 -30.08 7.69
CA THR A 25 35.07 -30.99 6.67
C THR A 25 33.81 -31.69 7.18
N ILE A 26 33.21 -32.49 6.31
CA ILE A 26 32.22 -33.51 6.68
C ILE A 26 32.96 -34.65 7.38
N LEU A 27 32.70 -34.86 8.67
CA LEU A 27 33.34 -35.90 9.50
C LEU A 27 32.64 -37.25 9.34
N ALA A 28 31.31 -37.22 9.29
CA ALA A 28 30.47 -38.40 9.11
C ALA A 28 29.18 -38.03 8.35
N GLN A 29 28.61 -38.99 7.62
CA GLN A 29 27.34 -38.83 6.92
C GLN A 29 26.63 -40.18 6.81
N SER A 30 25.31 -40.18 7.01
CA SER A 30 24.48 -41.39 6.90
C SER A 30 24.53 -42.00 5.51
N SER A 31 24.32 -43.32 5.42
CA SER A 31 24.37 -44.08 4.16
C SER A 31 23.30 -43.67 3.13
N ASP A 32 22.22 -43.03 3.58
CA ASP A 32 21.15 -42.49 2.72
C ASP A 32 21.67 -41.19 2.09
N ARG A 33 22.36 -41.30 0.94
CA ARG A 33 22.94 -40.14 0.26
C ARG A 33 21.92 -39.52 -0.68
N PRO A 34 21.61 -38.22 -0.58
CA PRO A 34 20.97 -37.53 -1.69
C PRO A 34 21.92 -37.62 -2.90
N GLU A 35 21.43 -38.06 -4.05
CA GLU A 35 22.22 -38.37 -5.27
C GLU A 35 22.90 -37.14 -5.93
N VAL A 36 22.93 -35.98 -5.26
CA VAL A 36 23.24 -34.70 -5.86
C VAL A 36 24.61 -34.19 -5.37
N VAL A 37 25.60 -34.19 -6.28
CA VAL A 37 26.97 -33.66 -6.05
C VAL A 37 26.98 -32.22 -5.51
N ALA A 38 25.98 -31.40 -5.89
CA ALA A 38 25.85 -30.03 -5.41
C ALA A 38 25.63 -29.92 -3.89
N THR A 39 24.90 -30.87 -3.30
CA THR A 39 24.62 -30.93 -1.86
C THR A 39 25.89 -31.09 -1.04
N GLU A 40 26.79 -32.00 -1.46
CA GLU A 40 28.08 -32.21 -0.78
C GLU A 40 28.99 -30.98 -0.91
N GLY A 41 29.01 -30.35 -2.09
CA GLY A 41 29.76 -29.11 -2.32
C GLY A 41 29.33 -27.98 -1.38
N MET A 42 28.03 -27.75 -1.24
CA MET A 42 27.52 -26.71 -0.34
C MET A 42 27.78 -27.03 1.14
N LEU A 43 27.67 -28.29 1.57
CA LEU A 43 28.03 -28.69 2.94
C LEU A 43 29.51 -28.48 3.25
N ARG A 44 30.41 -28.75 2.29
CA ARG A 44 31.85 -28.46 2.43
C ARG A 44 32.10 -26.96 2.55
N HIS A 45 31.46 -26.14 1.72
CA HIS A 45 31.55 -24.69 1.82
C HIS A 45 31.03 -24.16 3.16
N PHE A 46 29.90 -24.70 3.65
CA PHE A 46 29.38 -24.36 4.97
C PHE A 46 30.33 -24.80 6.10
N SER A 47 31.02 -25.95 5.99
CA SER A 47 32.02 -26.37 6.98
C SER A 47 33.20 -25.38 7.08
N LEU A 48 33.58 -24.73 5.98
CA LEU A 48 34.58 -23.66 6.00
C LEU A 48 34.04 -22.37 6.62
N ALA A 49 32.77 -22.03 6.34
CA ALA A 49 32.09 -20.90 6.98
C ALA A 49 31.93 -21.11 8.49
N LEU A 50 31.76 -22.36 8.93
CA LEU A 50 31.72 -22.76 10.33
C LEU A 50 33.06 -22.47 11.04
N ALA A 51 34.19 -22.69 10.38
CA ALA A 51 35.50 -22.32 10.91
C ALA A 51 35.60 -20.81 11.19
N GLY A 52 35.23 -19.98 10.21
CA GLY A 52 35.24 -18.52 10.37
C GLY A 52 34.20 -18.00 11.36
N TRP A 53 33.10 -18.73 11.55
CA TRP A 53 32.14 -18.47 12.63
C TRP A 53 32.75 -18.77 14.00
N ALA A 54 33.46 -19.89 14.15
CA ALA A 54 34.08 -20.31 15.40
C ALA A 54 35.16 -19.33 15.89
N ASP A 55 35.94 -18.75 14.97
CA ASP A 55 36.95 -17.71 15.27
C ASP A 55 36.38 -16.47 16.00
N ARG A 56 35.07 -16.24 15.90
CA ARG A 56 34.38 -15.11 16.55
C ARG A 56 33.86 -15.43 17.95
N GLN A 57 34.13 -16.63 18.46
CA GLN A 57 33.65 -17.18 19.73
C GLN A 57 32.14 -16.91 20.03
N PRO A 58 31.23 -17.16 19.08
CA PRO A 58 29.80 -16.91 19.26
C PRO A 58 29.12 -17.97 20.15
N SER A 59 27.92 -17.66 20.63
CA SER A 59 27.04 -18.62 21.30
C SER A 59 26.53 -19.70 20.35
N ASP A 60 26.00 -20.80 20.90
CA ASP A 60 25.33 -21.86 20.13
C ASP A 60 24.33 -21.30 19.12
N CYS A 61 24.30 -21.93 17.94
CA CYS A 61 23.57 -21.43 16.80
C CYS A 61 22.72 -22.53 16.16
N VAL A 62 21.55 -22.16 15.66
CA VAL A 62 20.74 -23.01 14.79
C VAL A 62 20.55 -22.33 13.45
N VAL A 63 20.60 -23.12 12.38
CA VAL A 63 20.49 -22.61 11.01
C VAL A 63 19.66 -23.51 10.11
N MET A 64 19.06 -22.90 9.09
CA MET A 64 18.59 -23.56 7.89
C MET A 64 19.08 -22.81 6.65
N PHE A 65 19.51 -23.52 5.62
CA PHE A 65 19.94 -22.91 4.36
C PHE A 65 19.73 -23.85 3.17
N PRO A 66 19.57 -23.33 1.94
CA PRO A 66 19.48 -24.15 0.74
C PRO A 66 20.84 -24.78 0.42
N LEU A 67 20.82 -26.05 0.00
CA LEU A 67 22.01 -26.83 -0.38
C LEU A 67 22.32 -26.76 -1.88
N ASP A 68 21.40 -26.20 -2.67
CA ASP A 68 21.54 -25.95 -4.10
C ASP A 68 20.77 -24.69 -4.50
N ALA A 69 21.05 -24.18 -5.70
CA ALA A 69 20.37 -23.00 -6.24
C ALA A 69 18.93 -23.31 -6.72
N SER A 70 18.57 -24.59 -6.91
CA SER A 70 17.21 -24.97 -7.33
C SER A 70 16.21 -24.94 -6.17
N GLY A 71 16.69 -24.96 -4.91
CA GLY A 71 15.85 -25.03 -3.72
C GLY A 71 15.24 -26.42 -3.53
N ASP A 72 15.89 -27.45 -4.06
CA ASP A 72 15.40 -28.82 -3.96
C ASP A 72 15.84 -29.50 -2.66
N MET A 73 16.95 -29.04 -2.08
CA MET A 73 17.53 -29.59 -0.85
C MET A 73 17.87 -28.47 0.13
N PHE A 74 17.64 -28.73 1.42
CA PHE A 74 17.92 -27.81 2.52
C PHE A 74 18.74 -28.52 3.60
N ALA A 75 19.59 -27.77 4.30
CA ALA A 75 20.21 -28.20 5.54
C ALA A 75 19.47 -27.55 6.71
N VAL A 76 19.18 -28.30 7.77
CA VAL A 76 18.79 -27.78 9.08
C VAL A 76 19.83 -28.26 10.08
N ALA A 77 20.45 -27.35 10.82
CA ALA A 77 21.59 -27.69 11.67
C ALA A 77 21.56 -27.04 13.04
N ARG A 78 22.10 -27.77 14.04
CA ARG A 78 22.57 -27.20 15.30
C ARG A 78 24.08 -27.10 15.26
N VAL A 79 24.61 -25.97 15.70
CA VAL A 79 26.01 -25.61 15.68
C VAL A 79 26.42 -25.21 17.09
N ALA A 80 27.54 -25.76 17.58
CA ALA A 80 28.09 -25.41 18.89
C ALA A 80 29.57 -25.07 18.78
N PHE A 81 30.00 -24.07 19.53
CA PHE A 81 31.40 -23.77 19.78
C PHE A 81 31.87 -24.62 20.97
N LEU A 82 32.84 -25.49 20.73
CA LEU A 82 33.33 -26.48 21.70
C LEU A 82 34.60 -26.02 22.43
N GLY A 83 35.16 -24.87 22.04
CA GLY A 83 36.35 -24.29 22.66
C GLY A 83 37.50 -24.07 21.69
N GLU A 84 38.71 -23.99 22.25
CA GLU A 84 39.96 -23.83 21.51
C GLU A 84 40.80 -25.10 21.64
N ALA A 85 41.47 -25.47 20.55
CA ALA A 85 42.47 -26.54 20.50
C ALA A 85 43.82 -25.98 20.02
N ASP A 86 44.87 -26.81 20.06
CA ASP A 86 46.25 -26.41 19.78
C ASP A 86 46.45 -25.68 18.44
N LEU A 87 45.61 -25.97 17.43
CA LEU A 87 45.75 -25.43 16.08
C LEU A 87 44.59 -24.52 15.63
N GLY A 88 43.60 -24.26 16.50
CA GLY A 88 42.49 -23.35 16.18
C GLY A 88 41.25 -23.57 17.02
N THR A 89 40.18 -22.84 16.68
CA THR A 89 38.87 -22.99 17.31
C THR A 89 38.17 -24.28 16.89
N VAL A 90 37.45 -24.89 17.82
CA VAL A 90 36.70 -26.13 17.62
C VAL A 90 35.22 -25.80 17.62
N ALA A 91 34.56 -26.00 16.50
CA ALA A 91 33.11 -25.92 16.37
C ALA A 91 32.57 -27.11 15.58
N MET A 92 31.38 -27.58 15.95
CA MET A 92 30.77 -28.73 15.30
C MET A 92 29.33 -28.43 14.92
N ALA A 93 28.84 -29.07 13.87
CA ALA A 93 27.46 -28.98 13.41
C ALA A 93 26.84 -30.35 13.18
N HIS A 94 25.66 -30.56 13.77
CA HIS A 94 24.76 -31.67 13.45
C HIS A 94 23.77 -31.22 12.41
N VAL A 95 23.79 -31.84 11.24
CA VAL A 95 23.02 -31.41 10.07
C VAL A 95 22.03 -32.49 9.67
N VAL A 96 20.77 -32.11 9.47
CA VAL A 96 19.76 -32.91 8.79
C VAL A 96 19.55 -32.33 7.39
N ILE A 97 19.61 -33.18 6.38
CA ILE A 97 19.40 -32.83 4.99
C ILE A 97 17.94 -33.13 4.63
N VAL A 98 17.21 -32.10 4.19
CA VAL A 98 15.76 -32.12 3.99
C VAL A 98 15.44 -31.83 2.52
N PRO A 99 14.86 -32.79 1.77
CA PRO A 99 14.40 -32.52 0.41
C PRO A 99 13.15 -31.63 0.41
N SER A 100 12.90 -30.90 -0.69
CA SER A 100 11.76 -30.00 -0.84
C SER A 100 10.41 -30.71 -0.67
N ALA A 101 10.32 -32.00 -1.02
CA ALA A 101 9.14 -32.82 -0.75
C ALA A 101 8.88 -33.00 0.76
N ALA A 102 9.93 -33.20 1.56
CA ALA A 102 9.83 -33.28 3.02
C ALA A 102 9.53 -31.91 3.64
N MET A 103 10.10 -30.82 3.09
CA MET A 103 9.74 -29.45 3.49
C MET A 103 8.26 -29.17 3.28
N ARG A 104 7.69 -29.58 2.14
CA ARG A 104 6.25 -29.47 1.86
C ARG A 104 5.41 -30.33 2.80
N ALA A 105 5.83 -31.56 3.11
CA ALA A 105 5.15 -32.42 4.09
C ALA A 105 5.15 -31.79 5.51
N LEU A 106 6.20 -31.03 5.84
CA LEU A 106 6.28 -30.23 7.06
C LEU A 106 5.53 -28.90 6.99
N ASP A 107 4.84 -28.60 5.89
CA ASP A 107 4.18 -27.31 5.67
C ASP A 107 5.14 -26.11 5.84
N TRP A 108 6.40 -26.33 5.44
CA TRP A 108 7.56 -25.44 5.59
C TRP A 108 7.95 -25.09 7.04
N ARG A 109 7.51 -25.88 8.03
CA ARG A 109 7.87 -25.72 9.45
C ARG A 109 9.16 -26.47 9.84
N ALA A 110 10.24 -26.22 9.10
CA ALA A 110 11.52 -26.91 9.27
C ALA A 110 12.17 -26.71 10.64
N HIS A 111 11.88 -25.60 11.33
CA HIS A 111 12.33 -25.35 12.71
C HIS A 111 11.89 -26.44 13.68
N ARG A 112 10.79 -27.16 13.39
CA ARG A 112 10.33 -28.28 14.22
C ARG A 112 11.28 -29.48 14.22
N LEU A 113 12.19 -29.56 13.24
CA LEU A 113 13.26 -30.55 13.22
C LEU A 113 14.32 -30.29 14.30
N LEU A 114 14.48 -29.05 14.78
CA LEU A 114 15.49 -28.69 15.79
C LEU A 114 15.32 -29.46 17.10
N ALA A 115 14.10 -29.87 17.45
CA ALA A 115 13.83 -30.70 18.63
C ALA A 115 14.34 -32.15 18.48
N ARG A 116 14.71 -32.56 17.26
CA ARG A 116 15.23 -33.90 16.92
C ARG A 116 16.72 -33.90 16.62
N ILE A 117 17.33 -32.73 16.51
CA ILE A 117 18.77 -32.57 16.30
C ILE A 117 19.38 -32.27 17.68
N PRO A 118 20.23 -33.14 18.25
CA PRO A 118 20.91 -32.85 19.49
C PRO A 118 21.96 -31.75 19.29
N ALA A 119 22.23 -30.94 20.32
CA ALA A 119 23.34 -29.99 20.28
C ALA A 119 24.68 -30.77 20.26
N PRO A 120 25.67 -30.34 19.45
CA PRO A 120 27.00 -30.92 19.49
C PRO A 120 27.68 -30.68 20.86
N THR A 121 28.33 -31.71 21.38
CA THR A 121 29.02 -31.81 22.68
C THR A 121 30.49 -32.25 22.59
N GLY A 122 30.94 -32.89 21.50
CA GLY A 122 32.34 -33.31 21.30
C GLY A 122 32.53 -34.73 20.76
N GLU A 123 33.52 -35.45 21.28
CA GLU A 123 34.12 -36.64 20.64
C GLU A 123 33.16 -37.82 20.36
N ASP A 124 32.02 -37.94 21.05
CA ASP A 124 31.04 -39.03 20.87
C ASP A 124 29.94 -38.73 19.83
N ASP A 125 29.98 -37.56 19.19
CA ASP A 125 28.88 -37.06 18.36
C ASP A 125 28.84 -37.56 16.92
N LEU A 126 29.91 -38.22 16.45
CA LEU A 126 29.91 -38.84 15.11
C LEU A 126 28.75 -39.83 14.93
N SER A 127 28.29 -40.42 16.04
CA SER A 127 27.15 -41.35 16.08
C SER A 127 25.83 -40.73 15.59
N PHE A 128 25.69 -39.40 15.60
CA PHE A 128 24.54 -38.71 15.01
C PHE A 128 24.39 -39.00 13.50
N ALA A 129 25.51 -39.23 12.81
CA ALA A 129 25.54 -39.55 11.38
C ALA A 129 25.61 -41.05 11.06
N ASP A 130 25.54 -41.94 12.06
CA ASP A 130 25.56 -43.40 11.83
C ASP A 130 24.32 -43.89 11.06
N ALA A 131 23.18 -43.23 11.25
CA ALA A 131 21.92 -43.61 10.65
C ALA A 131 21.09 -42.38 10.24
N PRO A 132 20.27 -42.48 9.17
CA PRO A 132 19.34 -41.42 8.82
C PRO A 132 18.29 -41.23 9.92
N LEU A 133 17.82 -39.99 10.07
CA LEU A 133 16.83 -39.61 11.04
C LEU A 133 15.44 -40.02 10.55
N SER A 134 14.83 -41.00 11.23
CA SER A 134 13.49 -41.51 10.90
C SER A 134 12.41 -40.76 11.68
N LEU A 135 11.50 -40.08 10.98
CA LEU A 135 10.47 -39.22 11.58
C LEU A 135 9.12 -39.37 10.88
N ASP A 136 8.05 -39.17 11.64
CA ASP A 136 6.72 -38.93 11.08
C ASP A 136 6.56 -37.42 10.82
N LEU A 137 6.75 -37.01 9.56
CA LEU A 137 6.67 -35.60 9.16
C LEU A 137 5.25 -35.04 9.30
N ASP A 138 4.22 -35.84 9.05
CA ASP A 138 2.82 -35.41 9.19
C ASP A 138 2.45 -35.19 10.66
N ALA A 139 2.97 -36.03 11.56
CA ALA A 139 2.85 -35.80 12.99
C ALA A 139 3.63 -34.55 13.41
N LEU A 140 4.84 -34.36 12.89
CA LEU A 140 5.64 -33.18 13.19
C LEU A 140 4.99 -31.89 12.69
N ALA A 141 4.35 -31.90 11.51
CA ALA A 141 3.63 -30.76 10.94
C ALA A 141 2.36 -30.39 11.74
N ARG A 142 1.67 -31.40 12.31
CA ARG A 142 0.44 -31.24 13.11
C ARG A 142 0.67 -31.08 14.61
N ALA A 143 1.91 -31.23 15.09
CA ALA A 143 2.23 -30.99 16.49
C ALA A 143 1.74 -29.61 16.93
N GLU A 144 1.37 -29.51 18.21
CA GLU A 144 0.87 -28.25 18.78
C GLU A 144 1.86 -27.12 18.49
N ALA A 145 1.33 -26.01 17.99
CA ALA A 145 2.16 -24.86 17.66
C ALA A 145 2.81 -24.33 18.94
N GLY A 146 4.11 -24.08 18.88
CA GLY A 146 4.81 -23.37 19.94
C GLY A 146 4.29 -21.94 20.13
N PRO A 147 4.86 -21.19 21.10
CA PRO A 147 4.51 -19.78 21.28
C PRO A 147 4.71 -19.02 19.97
N ARG A 148 3.61 -18.50 19.42
CA ARG A 148 3.63 -17.68 18.21
C ARG A 148 3.88 -16.25 18.61
N LEU A 149 4.74 -15.57 17.87
CA LEU A 149 4.87 -14.13 18.03
C LEU A 149 3.77 -13.46 17.19
N ALA A 150 2.92 -12.66 17.83
CA ALA A 150 1.83 -11.94 17.17
C ALA A 150 2.38 -10.67 16.51
N SER A 151 2.02 -10.41 15.23
CA SER A 151 2.58 -9.39 14.31
C SER A 151 3.63 -9.89 13.29
N PHE A 152 3.61 -11.17 12.91
CA PHE A 152 4.71 -11.77 12.14
C PHE A 152 4.20 -12.22 10.77
N GLY A 153 4.56 -11.45 9.73
CA GLY A 153 4.21 -11.73 8.33
C GLY A 153 5.40 -11.60 7.37
N LEU A 154 5.10 -11.34 6.10
CA LEU A 154 6.10 -11.23 5.02
C LEU A 154 7.11 -10.09 5.19
N GLU A 155 6.89 -9.12 6.10
CA GLU A 155 7.88 -8.08 6.39
C GLU A 155 9.18 -8.62 7.02
N TRP A 156 9.22 -9.90 7.42
CA TRP A 156 10.37 -10.58 8.04
C TRP A 156 11.32 -11.27 7.05
N VAL A 157 10.96 -11.33 5.77
CA VAL A 157 11.87 -11.78 4.71
C VAL A 157 13.01 -10.76 4.59
N ASP A 158 14.24 -11.26 4.53
CA ASP A 158 15.49 -10.50 4.52
C ASP A 158 15.71 -9.61 5.76
N GLN A 159 15.28 -10.06 6.95
CA GLN A 159 15.45 -9.32 8.21
C GLN A 159 16.57 -9.83 9.12
N ASP A 160 17.07 -8.92 9.95
CA ASP A 160 17.98 -9.18 11.06
C ASP A 160 17.39 -8.63 12.37
N ILE A 161 17.10 -9.52 13.33
CA ILE A 161 16.44 -9.22 14.59
C ILE A 161 17.40 -9.43 15.75
N ALA A 162 17.69 -8.35 16.47
CA ALA A 162 18.42 -8.43 17.74
C ALA A 162 17.42 -8.70 18.88
N VAL A 163 17.50 -9.89 19.47
CA VAL A 163 16.76 -10.26 20.68
C VAL A 163 17.63 -9.94 21.88
N GLY A 164 17.11 -9.12 22.80
CA GLY A 164 17.87 -8.67 23.98
C GLY A 164 18.26 -9.83 24.90
N ALA A 165 17.55 -10.00 26.01
CA ALA A 165 17.79 -11.11 26.94
C ALA A 165 17.01 -12.39 26.57
N ALA A 166 16.22 -12.37 25.50
CA ALA A 166 15.41 -13.51 25.07
C ALA A 166 16.27 -14.55 24.33
N SER A 167 15.85 -15.82 24.36
CA SER A 167 16.51 -16.89 23.60
C SER A 167 16.33 -16.66 22.09
N PRO A 168 17.42 -16.55 21.31
CA PRO A 168 17.35 -16.40 19.86
C PRO A 168 16.61 -17.54 19.16
N GLU A 169 16.86 -18.78 19.59
CA GLU A 169 16.18 -19.97 19.06
C GLU A 169 14.67 -19.91 19.35
N ALA A 170 14.26 -19.53 20.57
CA ALA A 170 12.85 -19.43 20.91
C ALA A 170 12.12 -18.36 20.09
N VAL A 171 12.78 -17.21 19.84
CA VAL A 171 12.21 -16.15 19.00
C VAL A 171 12.15 -16.56 17.54
N LEU A 172 13.18 -17.21 17.02
CA LEU A 172 13.19 -17.76 15.66
C LEU A 172 12.06 -18.78 15.47
N VAL A 173 11.92 -19.74 16.39
CA VAL A 173 10.84 -20.73 16.37
C VAL A 173 9.48 -20.04 16.39
N GLY A 174 9.28 -19.06 17.28
CA GLY A 174 8.02 -18.32 17.37
C GLY A 174 7.72 -17.47 16.14
N ALA A 175 8.75 -16.95 15.45
CA ALA A 175 8.62 -16.20 14.22
C ALA A 175 8.20 -17.10 13.06
N VAL A 176 8.91 -18.20 12.82
CA VAL A 176 8.59 -19.14 11.72
C VAL A 176 7.24 -19.84 11.95
N GLU A 177 6.88 -20.13 13.21
CA GLU A 177 5.58 -20.71 13.57
C GLU A 177 4.42 -19.72 13.39
N GLY A 178 4.67 -18.41 13.50
CA GLY A 178 3.67 -17.35 13.34
C GLY A 178 3.38 -16.95 11.89
N MET A 179 4.24 -17.31 10.95
CA MET A 179 4.07 -17.01 9.53
C MET A 179 2.97 -17.88 8.92
N ASP A 180 1.83 -17.29 8.57
CA ASP A 180 0.72 -17.93 7.87
C ASP A 180 0.25 -17.03 6.72
N PRO A 181 -0.16 -17.57 5.56
CA PRO A 181 -0.33 -19.00 5.23
C PRO A 181 1.01 -19.71 4.83
N PRO A 182 1.02 -21.04 4.59
CA PRO A 182 2.25 -21.81 4.32
C PRO A 182 3.10 -21.28 3.16
N GLU A 183 2.47 -20.64 2.17
CA GLU A 183 3.15 -20.01 1.04
C GLU A 183 4.08 -18.87 1.49
N GLN A 184 3.78 -18.21 2.61
CA GLN A 184 4.68 -17.21 3.20
C GLN A 184 5.90 -17.87 3.85
N ARG A 185 5.68 -18.97 4.60
CA ARG A 185 6.80 -19.76 5.17
C ARG A 185 7.73 -20.28 4.08
N ALA A 186 7.18 -20.73 2.95
CA ALA A 186 7.96 -21.23 1.83
C ALA A 186 8.95 -20.21 1.24
N ARG A 187 8.75 -18.90 1.48
CA ARG A 187 9.67 -17.84 1.04
C ARG A 187 10.89 -17.69 1.95
N ILE A 188 10.83 -18.13 3.20
CA ILE A 188 11.98 -18.14 4.12
C ILE A 188 12.79 -19.41 3.85
N THR A 189 13.54 -19.39 2.75
CA THR A 189 14.37 -20.52 2.30
C THR A 189 15.61 -20.77 3.16
N GLY A 190 15.94 -19.86 4.07
CA GLY A 190 16.96 -20.05 5.09
C GLY A 190 16.86 -19.05 6.23
N TRP A 191 17.31 -19.47 7.40
CA TRP A 191 17.29 -18.68 8.63
C TRP A 191 18.47 -19.05 9.54
N ALA A 192 18.87 -18.16 10.45
CA ALA A 192 19.97 -18.40 11.38
C ALA A 192 19.76 -17.68 12.71
N THR A 193 20.33 -18.21 13.80
CA THR A 193 20.42 -17.45 15.07
C THR A 193 21.74 -16.72 15.27
N SER A 194 22.59 -16.68 14.23
CA SER A 194 23.87 -16.00 14.23
C SER A 194 24.08 -15.31 12.87
N GLY A 195 24.46 -14.03 12.92
CA GLY A 195 24.91 -13.26 11.76
C GLY A 195 26.43 -13.35 11.52
N ALA A 196 27.14 -14.19 12.27
CA ALA A 196 28.61 -14.20 12.29
C ALA A 196 29.26 -15.09 11.23
N PHE A 197 28.48 -15.85 10.45
CA PHE A 197 29.02 -16.67 9.36
C PHE A 197 29.67 -15.81 8.28
N THR A 198 30.79 -16.30 7.74
CA THR A 198 31.51 -15.65 6.64
C THR A 198 31.31 -16.40 5.33
N ARG A 199 31.26 -15.66 4.22
CA ARG A 199 31.24 -16.24 2.88
C ARG A 199 32.41 -17.21 2.68
N SER A 200 32.12 -18.41 2.17
CA SER A 200 33.12 -19.45 1.90
C SER A 200 32.72 -20.24 0.66
N GLY A 201 33.56 -20.21 -0.39
CA GLY A 201 33.24 -20.86 -1.67
C GLY A 201 31.92 -20.36 -2.25
N ALA A 202 30.99 -21.29 -2.49
CA ALA A 202 29.63 -20.97 -2.96
C ALA A 202 28.62 -20.70 -1.84
N PHE A 203 29.00 -20.90 -0.58
CA PHE A 203 28.14 -20.54 0.55
C PHE A 203 28.28 -19.04 0.81
N ASP A 204 27.23 -18.29 0.50
CA ASP A 204 27.11 -16.87 0.83
C ASP A 204 26.03 -16.70 1.91
N PRO A 205 26.39 -16.41 3.18
CA PRO A 205 25.43 -16.21 4.28
C PRO A 205 24.35 -15.19 3.94
N ASP A 206 24.73 -14.18 3.17
CA ASP A 206 23.83 -13.15 2.70
C ASP A 206 22.72 -13.74 1.84
N GLU A 207 23.05 -14.57 0.85
CA GLU A 207 22.06 -15.18 -0.05
C GLU A 207 21.32 -16.35 0.62
N ALA A 208 22.00 -17.04 1.54
CA ALA A 208 21.51 -18.23 2.23
C ALA A 208 20.47 -17.91 3.31
N PHE A 209 20.65 -16.81 4.08
CA PHE A 209 19.80 -16.49 5.22
C PHE A 209 18.85 -15.33 4.91
N ARG A 210 17.55 -15.65 4.87
CA ARG A 210 16.44 -14.70 4.73
C ARG A 210 15.94 -14.17 6.07
N LEU A 211 16.36 -14.74 7.18
CA LEU A 211 15.96 -14.32 8.52
C LEU A 211 17.09 -14.61 9.51
N ILE A 212 17.59 -13.59 10.19
CA ILE A 212 18.62 -13.73 11.22
C ILE A 212 18.04 -13.26 12.56
N VAL A 213 18.14 -14.07 13.61
CA VAL A 213 17.67 -13.74 14.97
C VAL A 213 18.83 -13.84 15.94
N ARG A 214 19.41 -12.72 16.37
CA ARG A 214 20.67 -12.63 17.13
C ARG A 214 20.46 -12.38 18.61
N GLY A 215 21.30 -12.97 19.46
CA GLY A 215 21.33 -12.66 20.90
C GLY A 215 22.03 -11.33 21.22
N ALA A 216 21.80 -10.80 22.43
CA ALA A 216 22.56 -9.65 22.93
C ALA A 216 24.06 -9.98 23.06
N GLY A 217 24.90 -9.18 22.41
CA GLY A 217 26.36 -9.30 22.47
C GLY A 217 27.02 -9.81 21.19
N GLU A 218 26.27 -10.35 20.23
CA GLU A 218 26.79 -10.60 18.89
C GLU A 218 27.00 -9.25 18.19
N GLY A 219 28.24 -8.98 17.77
CA GLY A 219 28.63 -7.74 17.09
C GLY A 219 27.79 -7.45 15.84
N GLU A 220 27.80 -6.20 15.40
CA GLU A 220 27.04 -5.77 14.21
C GLU A 220 27.50 -6.56 12.97
N PRO A 221 26.58 -7.18 12.21
CA PRO A 221 26.97 -8.01 11.07
C PRO A 221 27.62 -7.17 9.96
N PRO A 222 28.49 -7.76 9.14
CA PRO A 222 29.00 -7.10 7.95
C PRO A 222 27.89 -6.86 6.92
N ALA A 223 27.44 -5.61 6.81
CA ALA A 223 26.91 -4.94 5.62
C ALA A 223 25.82 -5.60 4.74
N LYS A 224 24.90 -6.40 5.29
CA LYS A 224 23.54 -6.52 4.69
C LYS A 224 22.49 -5.61 5.33
N SER A 225 22.62 -5.36 6.64
CA SER A 225 21.62 -4.65 7.46
C SER A 225 21.87 -3.15 7.64
N ALA A 226 22.36 -2.46 6.60
CA ALA A 226 22.14 -1.01 6.47
C ALA A 226 20.73 -0.70 5.90
N ARG A 227 19.99 -1.71 5.42
CA ARG A 227 18.57 -1.58 5.06
C ARG A 227 17.71 -2.00 6.25
N HIS A 228 17.37 -1.00 7.07
CA HIS A 228 16.31 -1.03 8.08
C HIS A 228 16.42 -2.20 9.10
N ALA A 229 17.41 -2.13 9.99
CA ALA A 229 17.26 -2.72 11.31
C ALA A 229 16.05 -2.04 12.00
N GLY A 230 14.88 -2.65 11.88
CA GLY A 230 13.78 -2.38 12.80
C GLY A 230 14.27 -2.78 14.19
N ARG A 231 14.76 -1.82 14.98
CA ARG A 231 15.03 -2.05 16.41
C ARG A 231 13.69 -2.33 17.07
N LEU A 232 13.28 -3.60 17.14
CA LEU A 232 12.24 -4.00 18.07
C LEU A 232 12.76 -3.68 19.47
N THR A 233 12.13 -2.70 20.11
CA THR A 233 12.48 -2.34 21.48
C THR A 233 12.02 -3.47 22.39
N GLN A 234 12.80 -3.71 23.45
CA GLN A 234 12.57 -4.72 24.49
C GLN A 234 11.11 -4.78 25.00
N GLY A 235 10.34 -3.67 24.87
CA GLY A 235 8.92 -3.58 25.21
C GLY A 235 7.96 -4.38 24.31
N GLN A 236 8.28 -4.63 23.04
CA GLN A 236 7.45 -5.47 22.14
C GLN A 236 7.73 -6.97 22.32
N ILE A 237 8.93 -7.32 22.79
CA ILE A 237 9.32 -8.71 23.13
C ILE A 237 8.87 -9.07 24.55
N ALA A 238 8.77 -8.10 25.47
CA ALA A 238 8.32 -8.32 26.85
C ALA A 238 6.85 -8.76 26.97
N SER A 239 6.02 -8.53 25.95
CA SER A 239 4.67 -9.10 25.85
C SER A 239 4.69 -10.51 25.24
N LEU A 240 5.42 -11.43 25.89
CA LEU A 240 5.19 -12.88 25.75
C LEU A 240 3.92 -13.32 26.50
N THR A 241 3.13 -12.38 27.00
CA THR A 241 1.74 -12.65 27.35
C THR A 241 0.97 -12.77 26.03
N PRO A 242 0.22 -13.86 25.79
CA PRO A 242 -0.52 -14.07 24.55
C PRO A 242 -1.54 -12.94 24.39
N ALA A 243 -1.14 -11.85 23.74
CA ALA A 243 -2.07 -10.88 23.22
C ALA A 243 -2.85 -11.60 22.14
N ALA A 244 -4.18 -11.57 22.24
CA ALA A 244 -5.07 -12.10 21.22
C ALA A 244 -4.57 -11.65 19.85
N THR A 245 -4.40 -12.62 18.96
CA THR A 245 -4.16 -12.42 17.53
C THR A 245 -4.96 -11.21 17.07
N PRO A 246 -4.38 -10.16 16.48
CA PRO A 246 -5.18 -9.34 15.59
C PRO A 246 -5.67 -10.32 14.52
N ALA A 247 -6.94 -10.70 14.59
CA ALA A 247 -7.53 -11.73 13.74
C ALA A 247 -7.48 -11.38 12.24
N ALA A 248 -6.97 -10.19 11.91
CA ALA A 248 -6.86 -9.67 10.56
C ALA A 248 -5.44 -9.17 10.28
N PRO A 249 -4.93 -9.39 9.05
CA PRO A 249 -3.68 -8.79 8.60
C PRO A 249 -3.70 -7.25 8.69
N PRO A 250 -2.52 -6.59 8.75
CA PRO A 250 -2.43 -5.14 8.77
C PRO A 250 -3.20 -4.51 7.58
N PRO A 251 -3.91 -3.39 7.78
CA PRO A 251 -4.68 -2.75 6.71
C PRO A 251 -3.86 -2.43 5.45
N ALA A 252 -2.62 -1.99 5.61
CA ALA A 252 -1.67 -1.75 4.52
C ALA A 252 -1.41 -3.01 3.66
N TRP A 253 -1.20 -4.16 4.31
CA TRP A 253 -1.00 -5.44 3.64
C TRP A 253 -2.26 -5.89 2.90
N ARG A 254 -3.43 -5.78 3.54
CA ARG A 254 -4.70 -6.14 2.90
C ARG A 254 -4.93 -5.34 1.63
N VAL A 255 -4.77 -4.02 1.70
CA VAL A 255 -4.90 -3.13 0.56
C VAL A 255 -3.90 -3.47 -0.55
N TRP A 256 -2.64 -3.77 -0.22
CA TRP A 256 -1.66 -4.22 -1.20
C TRP A 256 -2.10 -5.49 -1.91
N THR A 257 -2.54 -6.51 -1.16
CA THR A 257 -2.99 -7.78 -1.74
C THR A 257 -4.24 -7.63 -2.61
N GLU A 258 -5.12 -6.68 -2.28
CA GLU A 258 -6.27 -6.34 -3.14
C GLU A 258 -5.81 -5.73 -4.46
N VAL A 259 -4.89 -4.76 -4.44
CA VAL A 259 -4.33 -4.18 -5.67
C VAL A 259 -3.56 -5.22 -6.48
N GLU A 260 -2.73 -6.04 -5.84
CA GLU A 260 -2.01 -7.15 -6.50
C GLU A 260 -2.98 -8.13 -7.16
N GLY A 261 -4.09 -8.48 -6.49
CA GLY A 261 -5.15 -9.31 -7.05
C GLY A 261 -5.75 -8.72 -8.32
N VAL A 262 -6.05 -7.41 -8.32
CA VAL A 262 -6.54 -6.69 -9.51
C VAL A 262 -5.50 -6.70 -10.63
N VAL A 263 -4.24 -6.40 -10.31
CA VAL A 263 -3.13 -6.39 -11.28
C VAL A 263 -3.01 -7.74 -11.97
N ARG A 264 -3.02 -8.84 -11.21
CA ARG A 264 -3.00 -10.21 -11.76
C ARG A 264 -4.21 -10.49 -12.65
N ALA A 265 -5.41 -10.06 -12.24
CA ALA A 265 -6.65 -10.26 -13.00
C ALA A 265 -6.68 -9.48 -14.32
N THR A 266 -6.07 -8.29 -14.35
CA THR A 266 -5.96 -7.45 -15.55
C THR A 266 -4.90 -7.91 -16.56
N ALA A 267 -4.26 -9.07 -16.32
CA ALA A 267 -3.28 -9.69 -17.22
C ALA A 267 -2.08 -8.80 -17.57
N THR A 268 -1.72 -7.86 -16.69
CA THR A 268 -0.55 -6.97 -16.86
C THR A 268 0.77 -7.73 -16.73
N GLY A 269 0.74 -9.01 -16.29
CA GLY A 269 1.89 -9.92 -16.25
C GLY A 269 2.97 -9.54 -15.24
N ARG A 270 2.72 -8.53 -14.40
CA ARG A 270 3.67 -8.02 -13.42
C ARG A 270 3.32 -8.50 -12.02
N ASP A 271 4.29 -9.18 -11.40
CA ASP A 271 4.24 -9.43 -9.97
C ASP A 271 4.66 -8.17 -9.22
N LEU A 272 3.83 -7.77 -8.25
CA LEU A 272 4.17 -6.66 -7.35
C LEU A 272 4.95 -7.22 -6.16
N ASP A 273 6.14 -6.66 -5.94
CA ASP A 273 6.99 -7.06 -4.82
C ASP A 273 6.68 -6.20 -3.60
N TRP A 274 6.07 -6.82 -2.59
CA TRP A 274 5.89 -6.16 -1.30
C TRP A 274 7.24 -5.76 -0.70
N GLN A 275 7.33 -4.52 -0.23
CA GLN A 275 8.51 -4.03 0.48
C GLN A 275 8.15 -3.75 1.94
N PRO A 276 8.98 -4.14 2.91
CA PRO A 276 8.71 -3.92 4.34
C PRO A 276 8.39 -2.46 4.70
N ARG A 277 9.01 -1.49 4.00
CA ARG A 277 8.73 -0.05 4.16
C ARG A 277 7.26 0.34 3.91
N TYR A 278 6.48 -0.50 3.23
CA TYR A 278 5.06 -0.27 2.97
C TYR A 278 4.19 -0.49 4.20
N ALA A 279 4.67 -1.25 5.20
CA ALA A 279 3.95 -1.44 6.46
C ALA A 279 3.80 -0.13 7.26
N ASP A 280 4.72 0.81 7.11
CA ASP A 280 4.73 2.09 7.83
C ASP A 280 3.86 3.17 7.17
N HIS A 281 3.34 2.89 5.97
CA HIS A 281 2.49 3.81 5.23
C HIS A 281 1.00 3.61 5.57
N ALA A 282 0.23 4.69 5.44
CA ALA A 282 -1.22 4.60 5.51
C ALA A 282 -1.76 3.72 4.37
N PRO A 283 -2.87 2.98 4.55
CA PRO A 283 -3.33 1.99 3.58
C PRO A 283 -3.63 2.60 2.19
N ASP A 284 -4.19 3.81 2.15
CA ASP A 284 -4.41 4.57 0.92
C ASP A 284 -3.10 4.94 0.21
N ALA A 285 -2.06 5.31 0.95
CA ALA A 285 -0.73 5.54 0.40
C ALA A 285 -0.13 4.25 -0.17
N VAL A 286 -0.31 3.10 0.49
CA VAL A 286 0.15 1.80 -0.02
C VAL A 286 -0.59 1.40 -1.29
N ALA A 287 -1.92 1.57 -1.34
CA ALA A 287 -2.68 1.40 -2.59
C ALA A 287 -2.10 2.26 -3.72
N ALA A 288 -1.84 3.54 -3.45
CA ALA A 288 -1.29 4.45 -4.46
C ALA A 288 0.09 4.00 -4.96
N ILE A 289 0.97 3.57 -4.05
CA ILE A 289 2.30 3.05 -4.39
C ILE A 289 2.16 1.80 -5.28
N ALA A 290 1.35 0.83 -4.87
CA ALA A 290 1.12 -0.41 -5.61
C ALA A 290 0.59 -0.16 -7.03
N ILE A 291 -0.39 0.74 -7.17
CA ILE A 291 -0.94 1.14 -8.48
C ILE A 291 0.14 1.78 -9.34
N LEU A 292 0.93 2.71 -8.78
CA LEU A 292 1.97 3.42 -9.54
C LEU A 292 3.09 2.48 -9.98
N GLU A 293 3.48 1.51 -9.14
CA GLU A 293 4.45 0.49 -9.51
C GLU A 293 3.93 -0.42 -10.62
N ALA A 294 2.66 -0.83 -10.55
CA ALA A 294 2.02 -1.61 -11.62
C ALA A 294 1.96 -0.83 -12.94
N CYS A 295 1.76 0.49 -12.88
CA CYS A 295 1.64 1.38 -14.04
C CYS A 295 2.93 1.61 -14.84
N LEU A 296 4.13 1.33 -14.28
CA LEU A 296 5.41 1.72 -14.90
C LEU A 296 5.59 1.16 -16.32
N ASP A 297 5.15 -0.06 -16.58
CA ASP A 297 5.29 -0.75 -17.87
C ASP A 297 4.00 -0.76 -18.71
N LEU A 298 2.94 -0.12 -18.21
CA LEU A 298 1.67 0.00 -18.92
C LEU A 298 1.67 1.22 -19.84
N ASP A 299 1.01 1.08 -20.99
CA ASP A 299 0.66 2.21 -21.83
C ASP A 299 -0.45 3.07 -21.16
N PRO A 300 -0.71 4.30 -21.64
CA PRO A 300 -1.70 5.17 -21.01
C PRO A 300 -3.09 4.54 -20.86
N VAL A 301 -3.52 3.73 -21.83
CA VAL A 301 -4.81 3.02 -21.81
C VAL A 301 -4.83 1.97 -20.70
N GLY A 302 -3.78 1.17 -20.57
CA GLY A 302 -3.62 0.18 -19.51
C GLY A 302 -3.56 0.80 -18.12
N ARG A 303 -2.91 1.97 -17.97
CA ARG A 303 -2.87 2.72 -16.69
C ARG A 303 -4.27 3.19 -16.27
N ALA A 304 -5.03 3.74 -17.21
CA ALA A 304 -6.39 4.22 -16.94
C ALA A 304 -7.34 3.05 -16.62
N ALA A 305 -7.24 1.95 -17.38
CA ALA A 305 -7.97 0.71 -17.11
C ALA A 305 -7.66 0.13 -15.73
N LEU A 306 -6.38 0.13 -15.31
CA LEU A 306 -5.99 -0.33 -13.97
C LEU A 306 -6.61 0.54 -12.87
N LEU A 307 -6.55 1.86 -13.00
CA LEU A 307 -7.17 2.78 -12.03
C LEU A 307 -8.68 2.53 -11.89
N ALA A 308 -9.38 2.33 -13.01
CA ALA A 308 -10.81 2.03 -13.03
C ALA A 308 -11.12 0.65 -12.40
N ALA A 309 -10.27 -0.35 -12.66
CA ALA A 309 -10.41 -1.70 -12.09
C ALA A 309 -10.20 -1.71 -10.57
N VAL A 310 -9.20 -0.96 -10.05
CA VAL A 310 -9.00 -0.83 -8.61
C VAL A 310 -10.16 -0.08 -7.95
N ALA A 311 -10.69 0.95 -8.62
CA ALA A 311 -11.90 1.62 -8.16
C ALA A 311 -13.14 0.69 -8.16
N ASP A 312 -13.25 -0.26 -9.09
CA ASP A 312 -14.34 -1.28 -9.10
C ASP A 312 -14.19 -2.28 -7.95
N GLN A 313 -12.95 -2.69 -7.66
CA GLN A 313 -12.67 -3.60 -6.55
C GLN A 313 -13.05 -2.99 -5.20
N SER A 314 -12.99 -1.67 -5.06
CA SER A 314 -13.28 -0.99 -3.80
C SER A 314 -14.69 -1.22 -3.25
N ASP A 315 -15.69 -1.44 -4.10
CA ASP A 315 -17.07 -1.69 -3.66
C ASP A 315 -17.25 -3.10 -3.05
N ARG A 316 -16.29 -4.00 -3.31
CA ARG A 316 -16.32 -5.41 -2.87
C ARG A 316 -15.34 -5.70 -1.73
N ALA A 317 -14.32 -4.86 -1.58
CA ALA A 317 -13.26 -5.06 -0.60
C ALA A 317 -13.60 -4.44 0.77
N ALA A 318 -13.16 -5.09 1.85
CA ALA A 318 -13.32 -4.57 3.21
C ALA A 318 -12.58 -3.23 3.42
N ASP A 319 -11.48 -3.02 2.71
CA ASP A 319 -10.66 -1.80 2.73
C ASP A 319 -10.99 -0.86 1.55
N GLY A 320 -12.21 -0.94 1.02
CA GLY A 320 -12.70 -0.17 -0.13
C GLY A 320 -12.42 1.34 -0.09
N PRO A 321 -12.70 2.05 1.01
CA PRO A 321 -12.42 3.49 1.10
C PRO A 321 -10.95 3.85 0.89
N ASP A 322 -10.03 2.99 1.33
CA ASP A 322 -8.59 3.23 1.18
C ASP A 322 -8.12 2.90 -0.24
N LEU A 323 -8.69 1.88 -0.89
CA LEU A 323 -8.47 1.60 -2.31
C LEU A 323 -8.90 2.78 -3.20
N LEU A 324 -10.07 3.36 -2.93
CA LEU A 324 -10.57 4.53 -3.68
C LEU A 324 -9.66 5.75 -3.51
N LYS A 325 -9.26 6.05 -2.27
CA LYS A 325 -8.33 7.14 -2.00
C LYS A 325 -6.97 6.89 -2.66
N GLY A 326 -6.45 5.67 -2.59
CA GLY A 326 -5.20 5.29 -3.24
C GLY A 326 -5.26 5.46 -4.76
N ALA A 327 -6.35 5.06 -5.40
CA ALA A 327 -6.58 5.29 -6.83
C ALA A 327 -6.62 6.78 -7.17
N ALA A 328 -7.29 7.61 -6.36
CA ALA A 328 -7.32 9.06 -6.55
C ALA A 328 -5.92 9.71 -6.39
N ILE A 329 -5.14 9.26 -5.40
CA ILE A 329 -3.75 9.72 -5.20
C ILE A 329 -2.88 9.30 -6.40
N ALA A 330 -2.98 8.05 -6.86
CA ALA A 330 -2.24 7.57 -8.01
C ALA A 330 -2.60 8.32 -9.31
N LEU A 331 -3.90 8.58 -9.54
CA LEU A 331 -4.35 9.41 -10.66
C LEU A 331 -3.74 10.82 -10.60
N GLY A 332 -3.75 11.46 -9.43
CA GLY A 332 -3.11 12.76 -9.22
C GLY A 332 -1.62 12.77 -9.60
N ARG A 333 -0.89 11.72 -9.21
CA ARG A 333 0.53 11.53 -9.57
C ARG A 333 0.75 11.27 -11.06
N LEU A 334 -0.13 10.52 -11.71
CA LEU A 334 -0.05 10.32 -13.17
C LEU A 334 -0.29 11.62 -13.93
N MET A 335 -1.21 12.46 -13.46
CA MET A 335 -1.44 13.81 -14.01
C MET A 335 -0.28 14.79 -13.72
N GLU A 336 0.64 14.48 -12.80
CA GLU A 336 1.87 15.28 -12.53
C GLU A 336 3.02 14.96 -13.48
N GLN A 337 2.94 13.88 -14.27
CA GLN A 337 3.99 13.55 -15.23
C GLN A 337 4.18 14.67 -16.26
N PRO A 338 5.41 14.89 -16.78
CA PRO A 338 5.67 15.93 -17.76
C PRO A 338 4.78 15.73 -19.00
N GLY A 339 3.81 16.60 -19.16
CA GLY A 339 2.77 16.50 -20.19
C GLY A 339 1.89 17.74 -20.19
N GLU A 340 1.28 18.01 -21.33
CA GLU A 340 0.34 19.12 -21.51
C GLU A 340 -0.96 18.87 -20.75
N ALA A 341 -1.67 19.93 -20.35
CA ALA A 341 -2.92 19.84 -19.58
C ALA A 341 -4.01 18.97 -20.25
N GLU A 342 -3.93 18.81 -21.57
CA GLU A 342 -4.76 17.90 -22.36
C GLU A 342 -4.57 16.42 -21.94
N GLY A 343 -3.33 15.97 -21.73
CA GLY A 343 -3.05 14.60 -21.29
C GLY A 343 -3.55 14.32 -19.87
N ALA A 344 -3.42 15.29 -18.98
CA ALA A 344 -3.99 15.21 -17.63
C ALA A 344 -5.53 15.15 -17.67
N ALA A 345 -6.17 15.95 -18.53
CA ALA A 345 -7.61 15.91 -18.73
C ALA A 345 -8.08 14.58 -19.34
N TRP A 346 -7.29 13.96 -20.23
CA TRP A 346 -7.58 12.64 -20.78
C TRP A 346 -7.69 11.58 -19.68
N TYR A 347 -6.69 11.47 -18.79
CA TYR A 347 -6.74 10.54 -17.66
C TYR A 347 -7.93 10.79 -16.73
N LEU A 348 -8.23 12.07 -16.46
CA LEU A 348 -9.35 12.43 -15.60
C LEU A 348 -10.70 12.11 -16.25
N ASN A 349 -10.88 12.39 -17.54
CA ASN A 349 -12.09 12.03 -18.28
C ASN A 349 -12.32 10.52 -18.25
N ASP A 350 -11.29 9.74 -18.58
CA ASP A 350 -11.39 8.27 -18.63
C ASP A 350 -11.76 7.69 -17.26
N TYR A 351 -11.09 8.15 -16.20
CA TYR A 351 -11.42 7.74 -14.82
C TYR A 351 -12.84 8.13 -14.41
N VAL A 352 -13.28 9.36 -14.70
CA VAL A 352 -14.62 9.85 -14.33
C VAL A 352 -15.72 9.11 -15.09
N GLU A 353 -15.53 8.86 -16.38
CA GLU A 353 -16.50 8.15 -17.21
C GLU A 353 -16.59 6.67 -16.84
N ALA A 354 -15.47 6.02 -16.54
CA ALA A 354 -15.45 4.63 -16.06
C ALA A 354 -16.11 4.46 -14.67
N ASN A 355 -16.21 5.54 -13.89
CA ASN A 355 -16.82 5.58 -12.56
C ASN A 355 -18.13 6.39 -12.52
N ALA A 356 -18.81 6.56 -13.65
CA ALA A 356 -20.02 7.39 -13.74
C ALA A 356 -21.17 6.91 -12.82
N ASP A 357 -21.21 5.62 -12.48
CA ASP A 357 -22.17 4.99 -11.58
C ASP A 357 -21.73 5.00 -10.10
N ARG A 358 -20.53 5.53 -9.80
CA ARG A 358 -19.88 5.53 -8.48
C ARG A 358 -19.57 6.96 -8.01
N PRO A 359 -20.56 7.69 -7.47
CA PRO A 359 -20.38 9.09 -7.05
C PRO A 359 -19.25 9.32 -6.04
N ALA A 360 -18.97 8.34 -5.17
CA ALA A 360 -17.90 8.42 -4.19
C ALA A 360 -16.50 8.47 -4.83
N ALA A 361 -16.28 7.69 -5.89
CA ALA A 361 -15.02 7.70 -6.65
C ALA A 361 -14.83 9.02 -7.39
N VAL A 362 -15.89 9.52 -8.06
CA VAL A 362 -15.87 10.80 -8.79
C VAL A 362 -15.63 11.98 -7.83
N ALA A 363 -16.21 11.96 -6.63
CA ALA A 363 -16.04 13.03 -5.64
C ALA A 363 -14.59 13.18 -5.16
N LEU A 364 -13.86 12.08 -4.99
CA LEU A 364 -12.46 12.09 -4.55
C LEU A 364 -11.52 12.76 -5.57
N VAL A 365 -11.87 12.75 -6.85
CA VAL A 365 -11.06 13.31 -7.93
C VAL A 365 -11.54 14.67 -8.43
N ALA A 366 -12.66 15.20 -7.90
CA ALA A 366 -13.24 16.46 -8.33
C ALA A 366 -12.24 17.65 -8.24
N GLY A 367 -11.40 17.66 -7.20
CA GLY A 367 -10.35 18.67 -7.04
C GLY A 367 -9.26 18.63 -8.10
N LEU A 368 -8.99 17.47 -8.74
CA LEU A 368 -7.96 17.34 -9.77
C LEU A 368 -8.31 18.12 -11.04
N ALA A 369 -9.60 18.35 -11.30
CA ALA A 369 -10.07 19.17 -12.41
C ALA A 369 -9.64 20.65 -12.27
N LEU A 370 -9.38 21.11 -11.04
CA LEU A 370 -8.97 22.50 -10.74
C LEU A 370 -7.49 22.76 -11.03
N ARG A 371 -6.74 21.76 -11.49
CA ARG A 371 -5.36 21.98 -11.94
C ARG A 371 -5.35 22.92 -13.14
N GLU A 372 -4.28 23.72 -13.22
CA GLU A 372 -4.13 24.74 -14.25
C GLU A 372 -4.27 24.14 -15.65
N GLY A 373 -5.17 24.72 -16.45
CA GLY A 373 -5.36 24.32 -17.85
C GLY A 373 -6.16 23.03 -18.09
N VAL A 374 -6.60 22.29 -17.06
CA VAL A 374 -7.30 20.99 -17.25
C VAL A 374 -8.76 21.16 -17.69
N LEU A 375 -9.54 22.02 -17.03
CA LEU A 375 -10.99 22.20 -17.32
C LEU A 375 -11.36 22.45 -18.79
N PRO A 376 -10.60 23.21 -19.60
CA PRO A 376 -10.90 23.41 -21.02
C PRO A 376 -10.94 22.13 -21.85
N TRP A 377 -10.22 21.08 -21.45
CA TRP A 377 -10.08 19.81 -22.17
C TRP A 377 -11.02 18.71 -21.64
N MET A 378 -11.80 19.02 -20.62
CA MET A 378 -12.75 18.06 -20.03
C MET A 378 -13.94 17.82 -20.95
N SER A 379 -14.38 16.55 -21.03
CA SER A 379 -15.57 16.18 -21.79
C SER A 379 -16.83 16.78 -21.15
N ALA A 380 -17.84 17.02 -21.98
CA ALA A 380 -19.15 17.48 -21.53
C ALA A 380 -19.76 16.58 -20.44
N GLN A 381 -19.61 15.27 -20.60
CA GLN A 381 -20.15 14.26 -19.70
C GLN A 381 -19.37 14.24 -18.38
N SER A 382 -18.04 14.25 -18.44
CA SER A 382 -17.19 14.28 -17.24
C SER A 382 -17.40 15.55 -16.42
N LEU A 383 -17.56 16.71 -17.07
CA LEU A 383 -17.90 17.96 -16.38
C LEU A 383 -19.24 17.88 -15.65
N ASP A 384 -20.26 17.27 -16.25
CA ASP A 384 -21.57 17.11 -15.60
C ASP A 384 -21.44 16.18 -14.38
N LEU A 385 -20.69 15.07 -14.48
CA LEU A 385 -20.45 14.15 -13.36
C LEU A 385 -19.69 14.83 -12.21
N LEU A 386 -18.60 15.54 -12.51
CA LEU A 386 -17.80 16.26 -11.52
C LEU A 386 -18.59 17.41 -10.87
N ALA A 387 -19.46 18.07 -11.63
CA ALA A 387 -20.39 19.07 -11.12
C ALA A 387 -21.31 18.50 -10.04
N PHE A 388 -21.87 17.31 -10.24
CA PHE A 388 -22.66 16.61 -9.22
C PHE A 388 -21.81 16.14 -8.03
N ALA A 389 -20.53 15.85 -8.26
CA ALA A 389 -19.60 15.33 -7.26
C ALA A 389 -18.87 16.39 -6.42
N GLY A 390 -19.23 17.68 -6.56
CA GLY A 390 -18.71 18.76 -5.72
C GLY A 390 -17.68 19.70 -6.36
N LEU A 391 -17.46 19.63 -7.68
CA LEU A 391 -16.57 20.55 -8.40
C LEU A 391 -16.91 22.03 -8.17
N ALA A 392 -18.21 22.35 -8.08
CA ALA A 392 -18.67 23.71 -7.80
C ALA A 392 -18.25 24.21 -6.41
N ASP A 393 -18.14 23.34 -5.41
CA ASP A 393 -17.66 23.71 -4.08
C ASP A 393 -16.15 23.97 -4.08
N GLY A 394 -15.39 23.15 -4.82
CA GLY A 394 -13.96 23.38 -5.02
C GLY A 394 -13.67 24.70 -5.74
N LEU A 395 -14.39 24.99 -6.83
CA LEU A 395 -14.31 26.28 -7.53
C LEU A 395 -14.73 27.47 -6.66
N ALA A 396 -15.68 27.26 -5.75
CA ALA A 396 -16.13 28.30 -4.84
C ALA A 396 -15.08 28.64 -3.76
N ALA A 397 -14.32 27.63 -3.31
CA ALA A 397 -13.20 27.80 -2.39
C ALA A 397 -11.98 28.46 -3.10
N GLU A 398 -11.76 28.15 -4.37
CA GLU A 398 -10.63 28.66 -5.16
C GLU A 398 -10.93 30.01 -5.82
N THR A 399 -10.81 31.09 -5.04
CA THR A 399 -11.17 32.45 -5.51
C THR A 399 -10.36 32.95 -6.70
N ALA A 400 -9.15 32.43 -6.93
CA ALA A 400 -8.24 32.89 -7.97
C ALA A 400 -8.40 32.17 -9.32
N TYR A 401 -9.27 31.16 -9.42
CA TYR A 401 -9.38 30.37 -10.66
C TYR A 401 -9.81 31.25 -11.86
N PRO A 402 -9.12 31.20 -13.03
CA PRO A 402 -9.40 32.05 -14.18
C PRO A 402 -10.61 31.57 -14.99
N LEU A 403 -11.83 31.77 -14.46
CA LEU A 403 -13.09 31.33 -15.09
C LEU A 403 -13.33 31.97 -16.48
N ASP A 404 -12.76 33.14 -16.74
CA ASP A 404 -12.86 33.91 -17.98
C ASP A 404 -12.10 33.25 -19.15
N SER A 405 -11.05 32.47 -18.88
CA SER A 405 -10.30 31.74 -19.90
C SER A 405 -10.99 30.45 -20.37
N LEU A 406 -12.03 30.00 -19.65
CA LEU A 406 -12.74 28.77 -19.98
C LEU A 406 -13.62 28.93 -21.23
N PRO A 407 -13.87 27.85 -22.00
CA PRO A 407 -14.87 27.89 -23.07
C PRO A 407 -16.26 28.28 -22.55
N ALA A 408 -17.04 29.02 -23.35
CA ALA A 408 -18.38 29.47 -22.99
C ALA A 408 -19.32 28.30 -22.59
N ALA A 409 -19.22 27.18 -23.30
CA ALA A 409 -19.98 25.96 -23.00
C ALA A 409 -19.63 25.39 -21.61
N THR A 410 -18.35 25.39 -21.24
CA THR A 410 -17.86 24.96 -19.92
C THR A 410 -18.39 25.87 -18.83
N ARG A 411 -18.29 27.19 -18.99
CA ARG A 411 -18.84 28.16 -18.03
C ARG A 411 -20.34 27.96 -17.80
N LEU A 412 -21.11 27.74 -18.87
CA LEU A 412 -22.55 27.54 -18.77
C LEU A 412 -22.91 26.24 -18.01
N ARG A 413 -22.13 25.17 -18.16
CA ARG A 413 -22.30 23.93 -17.39
C ARG A 413 -21.98 24.14 -15.91
N LEU A 414 -20.87 24.80 -15.60
CA LEU A 414 -20.51 25.15 -14.23
C LEU A 414 -21.58 26.03 -13.57
N LEU A 415 -22.17 26.98 -14.32
CA LEU A 415 -23.29 27.77 -13.83
C LEU A 415 -24.49 26.89 -13.47
N LYS A 416 -24.88 25.94 -14.33
CA LYS A 416 -25.98 24.99 -14.03
C LYS A 416 -25.71 24.19 -12.75
N ALA A 417 -24.47 23.76 -12.54
CA ALA A 417 -24.06 23.04 -11.34
C ALA A 417 -24.17 23.90 -10.08
N ALA A 418 -23.70 25.15 -10.15
CA ALA A 418 -23.69 26.08 -9.03
C ALA A 418 -25.10 26.56 -8.60
N ILE A 419 -26.14 26.34 -9.43
CA ILE A 419 -27.55 26.65 -9.11
C ILE A 419 -28.15 25.65 -8.10
N GLN A 420 -27.69 24.41 -8.06
CA GLN A 420 -28.21 23.38 -7.13
C GLN A 420 -27.80 23.68 -5.68
N PRO A 421 -28.64 23.37 -4.68
CA PRO A 421 -28.72 24.17 -3.46
C PRO A 421 -27.46 24.05 -2.61
N ALA A 422 -26.74 25.16 -2.45
CA ALA A 422 -25.87 25.35 -1.29
C ALA A 422 -26.16 26.72 -0.68
N GLY A 423 -26.47 26.74 0.61
CA GLY A 423 -26.58 27.95 1.42
C GLY A 423 -25.22 28.58 1.78
N ALA A 424 -24.11 28.12 1.17
CA ALA A 424 -22.76 28.61 1.45
C ALA A 424 -22.47 29.93 0.72
N ALA A 425 -21.81 30.86 1.40
CA ALA A 425 -21.49 32.19 0.87
C ALA A 425 -20.51 32.12 -0.32
N GLU A 426 -19.66 31.11 -0.33
CA GLU A 426 -18.67 30.84 -1.37
C GLU A 426 -19.36 30.45 -2.68
N ARG A 427 -20.31 29.51 -2.63
CA ARG A 427 -21.06 29.07 -3.83
C ARG A 427 -21.90 30.21 -4.39
N ARG A 428 -22.48 31.04 -3.53
CA ARG A 428 -23.16 32.29 -3.93
C ARG A 428 -22.24 33.18 -4.78
N ARG A 429 -21.02 33.43 -4.30
CA ARG A 429 -20.03 34.27 -4.97
C ARG A 429 -19.62 33.71 -6.33
N LEU A 430 -19.39 32.40 -6.40
CA LEU A 430 -19.14 31.68 -7.66
C LEU A 430 -20.29 31.85 -8.66
N THR A 431 -21.54 31.63 -8.22
CA THR A 431 -22.73 31.76 -9.07
C THR A 431 -22.87 33.18 -9.63
N VAL A 432 -22.67 34.21 -8.80
CA VAL A 432 -22.70 35.61 -9.24
C VAL A 432 -21.62 35.90 -10.30
N ARG A 433 -20.39 35.43 -10.07
CA ARG A 433 -19.28 35.58 -11.03
C ARG A 433 -19.59 34.87 -12.36
N LEU A 434 -20.10 33.64 -12.31
CA LEU A 434 -20.49 32.87 -13.51
C LEU A 434 -21.66 33.49 -14.26
N ILE A 435 -22.64 34.11 -13.58
CA ILE A 435 -23.71 34.88 -14.23
C ILE A 435 -23.10 36.02 -15.06
N GLY A 436 -22.19 36.80 -14.48
CA GLY A 436 -21.52 37.90 -15.18
C GLY A 436 -20.78 37.46 -16.45
N LEU A 437 -20.12 36.30 -16.38
CA LEU A 437 -19.37 35.73 -17.52
C LEU A 437 -20.26 35.05 -18.57
N CYS A 438 -21.39 34.44 -18.17
CA CYS A 438 -22.28 33.72 -19.09
C CYS A 438 -23.31 34.61 -19.75
N LEU A 439 -23.67 35.75 -19.14
CA LEU A 439 -24.76 36.60 -19.62
C LEU A 439 -24.57 37.15 -21.05
N PRO A 440 -23.34 37.49 -21.51
CA PRO A 440 -23.11 37.89 -22.90
C PRO A 440 -23.25 36.74 -23.92
N GLU A 441 -23.25 35.48 -23.46
CA GLU A 441 -23.20 34.31 -24.33
C GLU A 441 -24.56 34.00 -24.99
N PRO A 442 -24.60 33.73 -26.30
CA PRO A 442 -25.83 33.33 -26.98
C PRO A 442 -26.47 32.09 -26.34
N GLY A 443 -27.75 32.18 -25.98
CA GLY A 443 -28.51 31.06 -25.41
C GLY A 443 -28.35 30.83 -23.90
N ALA A 444 -27.50 31.59 -23.20
CA ALA A 444 -27.31 31.47 -21.75
C ALA A 444 -28.46 32.06 -20.92
N GLY A 445 -29.30 32.92 -21.52
CA GLY A 445 -30.31 33.72 -20.81
C GLY A 445 -31.24 32.91 -19.91
N LYS A 446 -31.75 31.75 -20.37
CA LYS A 446 -32.64 30.91 -19.54
C LYS A 446 -31.93 30.41 -18.26
N VAL A 447 -30.68 29.99 -18.38
CA VAL A 447 -29.88 29.47 -17.26
C VAL A 447 -29.51 30.60 -16.30
N CYS A 448 -29.07 31.75 -16.82
CA CYS A 448 -28.78 32.94 -16.00
C CYS A 448 -30.03 33.42 -15.25
N ALA A 449 -31.21 33.42 -15.89
CA ALA A 449 -32.46 33.83 -15.25
C ALA A 449 -32.83 32.89 -14.10
N GLN A 450 -32.67 31.58 -14.30
CA GLN A 450 -32.85 30.57 -13.26
C GLN A 450 -31.86 30.74 -12.10
N ALA A 451 -30.60 31.05 -12.39
CA ALA A 451 -29.58 31.29 -11.38
C ALA A 451 -29.89 32.51 -10.52
N VAL A 452 -30.27 33.62 -11.16
CA VAL A 452 -30.67 34.84 -10.45
C VAL A 452 -31.91 34.59 -9.60
N ALA A 453 -32.93 33.90 -10.12
CA ALA A 453 -34.11 33.55 -9.34
C ALA A 453 -33.76 32.69 -8.11
N SER A 454 -32.82 31.75 -8.25
CA SER A 454 -32.36 30.89 -7.15
C SER A 454 -31.60 31.70 -6.09
N LEU A 455 -30.75 32.64 -6.50
CA LEU A 455 -30.06 33.56 -5.57
C LEU A 455 -31.05 34.47 -4.83
N LEU A 456 -32.08 34.96 -5.51
CA LEU A 456 -33.13 35.82 -4.94
C LEU A 456 -34.03 35.10 -3.93
N ALA A 457 -34.07 33.76 -3.95
CA ALA A 457 -34.79 32.96 -2.95
C ALA A 457 -34.03 32.79 -1.62
N LEU A 458 -32.71 32.97 -1.61
CA LEU A 458 -31.87 32.89 -0.40
C LEU A 458 -31.94 34.17 0.45
N PRO A 459 -31.42 34.24 1.68
CA PRO A 459 -31.28 35.50 2.41
C PRO A 459 -30.35 36.51 1.69
N PRO A 460 -30.57 37.83 1.83
CA PRO A 460 -29.68 38.87 1.29
C PRO A 460 -28.23 38.70 1.76
N GLY A 461 -27.27 39.13 0.96
CA GLY A 461 -25.84 38.97 1.24
C GLY A 461 -24.97 39.88 0.40
N ALA A 462 -23.68 39.97 0.75
CA ALA A 462 -22.76 40.97 0.20
C ALA A 462 -22.60 40.90 -1.34
N ASP A 463 -22.70 39.70 -1.92
CA ASP A 463 -22.52 39.48 -3.36
C ASP A 463 -23.72 39.94 -4.21
N ASP A 464 -24.87 40.29 -3.60
CA ASP A 464 -26.06 40.76 -4.33
C ASP A 464 -25.78 42.05 -5.12
N ALA A 465 -24.86 42.89 -4.63
CA ALA A 465 -24.52 44.15 -5.30
C ALA A 465 -23.96 43.93 -6.72
N ALA A 466 -23.22 42.85 -6.94
CA ALA A 466 -22.67 42.52 -8.26
C ALA A 466 -23.74 42.08 -9.27
N LEU A 467 -24.96 41.76 -8.82
CA LEU A 467 -26.09 41.49 -9.71
C LEU A 467 -26.75 42.78 -10.24
N ALA A 468 -26.44 43.96 -9.68
CA ALA A 468 -27.07 45.25 -9.99
C ALA A 468 -26.67 45.84 -11.37
N THR A 469 -26.82 45.06 -12.45
CA THR A 469 -26.43 45.47 -13.81
C THR A 469 -27.64 45.63 -14.74
N PRO A 470 -27.55 46.47 -15.80
CA PRO A 470 -28.59 46.58 -16.82
C PRO A 470 -28.94 45.24 -17.46
N ALA A 471 -27.93 44.43 -17.76
CA ALA A 471 -28.10 43.16 -18.44
C ALA A 471 -28.88 42.14 -17.57
N VAL A 472 -28.61 42.08 -16.25
CA VAL A 472 -29.37 41.24 -15.33
C VAL A 472 -30.81 41.75 -15.18
N TYR A 473 -31.01 43.07 -15.15
CA TYR A 473 -32.36 43.64 -15.12
C TYR A 473 -33.16 43.31 -16.40
N ASP A 474 -32.53 43.45 -17.56
CA ASP A 474 -33.15 43.13 -18.86
C ASP A 474 -33.49 41.64 -18.98
N LEU A 475 -32.62 40.77 -18.47
CA LEU A 475 -32.86 39.33 -18.35
C LEU A 475 -34.14 39.02 -17.56
N LEU A 476 -34.35 39.71 -16.43
CA LEU A 476 -35.49 39.49 -15.55
C LEU A 476 -36.79 40.14 -16.05
N LYS A 477 -36.78 40.95 -17.12
CA LYS A 477 -38.01 41.51 -17.70
C LYS A 477 -39.01 40.43 -18.09
N ALA A 478 -38.53 39.27 -18.53
CA ALA A 478 -39.35 38.12 -18.90
C ALA A 478 -39.82 37.26 -17.70
N GLY A 479 -39.23 37.43 -16.50
CA GLY A 479 -39.45 36.56 -15.33
C GLY A 479 -40.70 36.85 -14.49
N GLY A 480 -41.61 37.72 -14.96
CA GLY A 480 -42.84 38.09 -14.28
C GLY A 480 -42.68 39.14 -13.15
N PRO A 481 -43.79 39.69 -12.62
CA PRO A 481 -43.76 40.80 -11.67
C PRO A 481 -43.11 40.46 -10.32
N ALA A 482 -43.30 39.24 -9.82
CA ALA A 482 -42.81 38.82 -8.51
C ALA A 482 -41.27 38.76 -8.44
N VAL A 483 -40.61 38.17 -9.45
CA VAL A 483 -39.15 38.10 -9.52
C VAL A 483 -38.53 39.49 -9.67
N ARG A 484 -39.16 40.37 -10.44
CA ARG A 484 -38.73 41.78 -10.59
C ARG A 484 -38.87 42.57 -9.30
N ALA A 485 -39.95 42.36 -8.54
CA ALA A 485 -40.15 43.00 -7.25
C ALA A 485 -39.12 42.51 -6.22
N ALA A 486 -38.84 41.21 -6.17
CA ALA A 486 -37.79 40.63 -5.32
C ALA A 486 -36.40 41.18 -5.65
N TYR A 487 -36.05 41.24 -6.94
CA TYR A 487 -34.80 41.85 -7.40
C TYR A 487 -34.71 43.33 -7.01
N ALA A 488 -35.75 44.13 -7.27
CA ALA A 488 -35.75 45.55 -6.96
C ALA A 488 -35.66 45.83 -5.46
N GLY A 489 -36.44 45.13 -4.63
CA GLY A 489 -36.44 45.30 -3.17
C GLY A 489 -35.12 44.87 -2.51
N ARG A 490 -34.38 43.94 -3.12
CA ARG A 490 -33.17 43.35 -2.52
C ARG A 490 -31.88 43.90 -3.09
N VAL A 491 -31.76 43.91 -4.41
CA VAL A 491 -30.53 44.28 -5.13
C VAL A 491 -30.48 45.80 -5.34
N LEU A 492 -31.64 46.47 -5.48
CA LEU A 492 -31.69 47.91 -5.78
C LEU A 492 -32.00 48.81 -4.57
N SER A 493 -32.45 48.29 -3.41
CA SER A 493 -33.20 49.11 -2.43
C SER A 493 -32.50 49.69 -1.18
N PRO A 494 -31.27 49.35 -0.73
CA PRO A 494 -30.68 50.13 0.38
C PRO A 494 -29.30 50.80 0.19
N ILE A 495 -28.42 50.34 -0.71
CA ILE A 495 -27.02 50.85 -0.78
C ILE A 495 -26.75 51.76 -2.00
N LEU A 496 -27.69 51.87 -2.94
CA LEU A 496 -27.42 52.40 -4.27
C LEU A 496 -28.00 53.80 -4.51
N ARG A 497 -27.73 54.75 -3.60
CA ARG A 497 -27.98 56.18 -3.89
C ARG A 497 -26.89 56.84 -4.71
N ASN A 498 -25.66 56.32 -4.77
CA ASN A 498 -24.56 57.05 -5.42
C ASN A 498 -23.74 56.26 -6.48
N ASP A 499 -23.69 54.92 -6.47
CA ASP A 499 -22.67 54.21 -7.28
C ASP A 499 -23.19 53.18 -8.30
N ILE A 500 -24.49 53.14 -8.65
CA ILE A 500 -24.91 52.27 -9.78
C ILE A 500 -24.50 52.92 -11.10
N GLN A 501 -23.66 52.23 -11.87
CA GLN A 501 -23.53 52.41 -13.32
C GLN A 501 -24.76 51.84 -14.06
N MET A 502 -25.96 52.34 -13.76
CA MET A 502 -27.15 52.12 -14.59
C MET A 502 -27.55 53.45 -15.23
N PRO A 503 -27.88 53.47 -16.53
CA PRO A 503 -28.51 54.64 -17.14
C PRO A 503 -29.74 55.04 -16.33
N LYS A 504 -29.81 56.30 -15.88
CA LYS A 504 -30.82 56.85 -14.96
C LYS A 504 -32.28 56.49 -15.34
N GLN A 505 -32.56 56.32 -16.64
CA GLN A 505 -33.86 55.90 -17.18
C GLN A 505 -34.24 54.44 -16.87
N ALA A 506 -33.30 53.50 -16.93
CA ALA A 506 -33.57 52.08 -16.63
C ALA A 506 -33.91 51.89 -15.14
N TYR A 507 -33.21 52.62 -14.27
CA TYR A 507 -33.47 52.68 -12.82
C TYR A 507 -34.88 53.19 -12.50
N VAL A 508 -35.28 54.34 -13.05
CA VAL A 508 -36.62 54.91 -12.82
C VAL A 508 -37.73 53.97 -13.31
N THR A 509 -37.49 53.25 -14.40
CA THR A 509 -38.45 52.29 -14.97
C THR A 509 -38.57 51.04 -14.09
N ALA A 510 -37.47 50.52 -13.57
CA ALA A 510 -37.43 49.39 -12.64
C ALA A 510 -38.18 49.68 -11.34
N LEU A 511 -37.91 50.85 -10.73
CA LEU A 511 -38.51 51.27 -9.48
C LEU A 511 -40.03 51.50 -9.62
N LYS A 512 -40.48 52.10 -10.72
CA LYS A 512 -41.91 52.24 -11.03
C LYS A 512 -42.60 50.89 -11.23
N THR A 513 -41.96 49.95 -11.92
CA THR A 513 -42.49 48.59 -12.16
C THR A 513 -42.62 47.80 -10.85
N ALA A 514 -41.62 47.91 -9.96
CA ALA A 514 -41.65 47.28 -8.64
C ALA A 514 -42.71 47.89 -7.72
N LEU A 515 -42.83 49.23 -7.68
CA LEU A 515 -43.89 49.90 -6.92
C LEU A 515 -45.30 49.51 -7.39
N HIS A 516 -45.51 49.36 -8.71
CA HIS A 516 -46.79 48.90 -9.24
C HIS A 516 -47.08 47.42 -8.92
N ALA A 517 -46.07 46.55 -8.88
CA ALA A 517 -46.24 45.14 -8.51
C ALA A 517 -46.56 44.97 -7.01
N VAL A 518 -45.93 45.75 -6.13
CA VAL A 518 -46.20 45.76 -4.68
C VAL A 518 -47.60 46.32 -4.37
N ASN A 519 -48.03 47.36 -5.09
CA ASN A 519 -49.35 47.98 -4.89
C ASN A 519 -50.49 47.26 -5.64
N GLY A 520 -50.21 46.31 -6.52
CA GLY A 520 -51.20 45.61 -7.35
C GLY A 520 -51.67 44.25 -6.79
N GLY A 521 -51.05 43.73 -5.72
CA GLY A 521 -51.39 42.43 -5.10
C GLY A 521 -52.41 42.49 -3.96
N GLY A 522 -52.99 43.66 -3.70
CA GLY A 522 -54.05 43.86 -2.70
C GLY A 522 -55.38 44.22 -3.35
N ARG A 523 -56.05 43.23 -3.95
CA ARG A 523 -57.50 43.21 -4.14
C ARG A 523 -58.02 41.79 -4.05
#